data_AF-A0A014NQP3-F1
#
_entry.id   AF-A0A014NQP3-F1
#
_cell.length_a   1.000
_cell.length_b   1.000
_cell.length_c   1.000
_cell.angle_alpha   90.00
_cell.angle_beta   90.00
_cell.angle_gamma   90.00
#
_symmetry.space_group_name_H-M   'P 1'
#
loop_
_entity.id
_entity.type
_entity.pdbx_description
1 polymer ?
#
loop_
_entity_poly.entity_id
_entity_poly.type
_entity_poly.pdbx_seq_one_letter_code
_entity_poly.pdbx_strand_id
1 'polypeptide(L)'
;MFYFDWRKSDLDANSYFFIVYIGLVLGLLGILVLYFFRKNLETWYVHKNQIQFKVSLFYRIKNWFVFIGVLIWFFSYISRTILLEINDYIYKWEYLPLHLCRLIVLICASLMIFNRTNWAKYIVIPGFLGSILALSFPQIGFDAGIVMDDIEFQGIKVDQNVSESELMNLAKTKNLGINWAPDNYFFWEFIFSHLLSLVLPFFLTFINGKNSKLDIKSFWKSVLFTFLMASFTFFLSWIIEKIIENQGDNRLKIAWNGNWFYMGKDGQPTIGELGKWPWNFPVLTIIFLFAFFIVFFTKMFLEKLNFYLLIVNSKIEIKHKPKSWKRVLSQNNLSQKWIKLLTKS
;
A
#
# COMPACT_ATOMS: atom_id res chain seq x y z
N MET A 1 20.99 -22.23 -2.45
CA MET A 1 19.69 -21.58 -2.21
C MET A 1 19.90 -20.07 -2.33
N PHE A 2 19.41 -19.45 -3.39
CA PHE A 2 19.58 -18.01 -3.64
C PHE A 2 18.34 -17.24 -3.17
N TYR A 3 17.99 -17.33 -1.88
CA TYR A 3 16.77 -16.71 -1.33
C TYR A 3 16.66 -15.20 -1.62
N PHE A 4 17.80 -14.54 -1.82
CA PHE A 4 17.90 -13.10 -2.10
C PHE A 4 18.00 -12.75 -3.58
N ASP A 5 18.04 -13.73 -4.49
CA ASP A 5 18.05 -13.49 -5.93
C ASP A 5 16.61 -13.26 -6.42
N TRP A 6 16.39 -12.21 -7.20
CA TRP A 6 15.06 -11.86 -7.70
C TRP A 6 14.63 -12.65 -8.94
N ARG A 7 15.59 -13.24 -9.68
CA ARG A 7 15.35 -13.95 -10.95
C ARG A 7 14.88 -15.38 -10.75
N LYS A 8 15.17 -15.95 -9.57
CA LYS A 8 15.00 -17.38 -9.34
C LYS A 8 14.03 -17.66 -8.22
N SER A 9 13.08 -18.52 -8.53
CA SER A 9 12.36 -19.35 -7.57
C SER A 9 12.33 -20.76 -8.14
N ASP A 10 12.63 -21.75 -7.29
CA ASP A 10 12.50 -23.17 -7.65
C ASP A 10 11.02 -23.62 -7.64
N LEU A 11 10.13 -22.72 -7.22
CA LEU A 11 8.69 -22.91 -7.08
C LEU A 11 7.93 -22.09 -8.14
N ASP A 12 6.76 -22.58 -8.54
CA ASP A 12 5.88 -21.83 -9.44
C ASP A 12 5.04 -20.82 -8.64
N ALA A 13 5.28 -19.52 -8.82
CA ALA A 13 4.56 -18.46 -8.09
C ALA A 13 3.04 -18.55 -8.20
N ASN A 14 2.50 -18.97 -9.36
CA ASN A 14 1.05 -19.09 -9.58
C ASN A 14 0.41 -20.09 -8.61
N SER A 15 1.14 -21.18 -8.30
CA SER A 15 0.72 -22.18 -7.32
C SER A 15 0.62 -21.64 -5.89
N TYR A 16 1.18 -20.46 -5.60
CA TYR A 16 1.23 -19.85 -4.26
C TYR A 16 0.42 -18.56 -4.11
N PHE A 17 -0.40 -18.18 -5.10
CA PHE A 17 -1.32 -17.04 -4.97
C PHE A 17 -2.27 -17.17 -3.77
N PHE A 18 -2.62 -18.40 -3.39
CA PHE A 18 -3.44 -18.63 -2.20
C PHE A 18 -2.79 -18.09 -0.90
N ILE A 19 -1.46 -18.06 -0.79
CA ILE A 19 -0.76 -17.49 0.37
C ILE A 19 -0.96 -15.98 0.42
N VAL A 20 -0.91 -15.31 -0.73
CA VAL A 20 -1.21 -13.86 -0.82
C VAL A 20 -2.65 -13.59 -0.38
N TYR A 21 -3.60 -14.40 -0.81
CA TYR A 21 -5.01 -14.28 -0.40
C TYR A 21 -5.24 -14.58 1.08
N ILE A 22 -4.52 -15.56 1.66
CA ILE A 22 -4.50 -15.77 3.12
C ILE A 22 -3.99 -14.49 3.80
N GLY A 23 -2.91 -13.89 3.31
CA GLY A 23 -2.41 -12.60 3.78
C GLY A 23 -3.49 -11.52 3.76
N LEU A 24 -4.18 -11.33 2.63
CA LEU A 24 -5.27 -10.38 2.46
C LEU A 24 -6.39 -10.59 3.50
N VAL A 25 -6.85 -11.83 3.65
CA VAL A 25 -7.89 -12.18 4.64
C VAL A 25 -7.42 -11.88 6.05
N LEU A 26 -6.18 -12.24 6.41
CA LEU A 26 -5.60 -11.93 7.72
C LEU A 26 -5.48 -10.42 7.96
N GLY A 27 -5.10 -9.65 6.95
CA GLY A 27 -5.04 -8.19 7.02
C GLY A 27 -6.41 -7.57 7.28
N LEU A 28 -7.45 -8.02 6.56
CA LEU A 28 -8.84 -7.59 6.76
C LEU A 28 -9.37 -7.97 8.14
N LEU A 29 -9.11 -9.20 8.60
CA LEU A 29 -9.44 -9.64 9.95
C LEU A 29 -8.71 -8.80 11.00
N GLY A 30 -7.44 -8.46 10.76
CA GLY A 30 -6.66 -7.55 11.60
C GLY A 30 -7.32 -6.18 11.74
N ILE A 31 -7.74 -5.56 10.64
CA ILE A 31 -8.49 -4.29 10.68
C ILE A 31 -9.80 -4.44 11.45
N LEU A 32 -10.53 -5.55 11.25
CA LEU A 32 -11.79 -5.80 11.94
C LEU A 32 -11.60 -5.93 13.45
N VAL A 33 -10.57 -6.67 13.89
CA VAL A 33 -10.19 -6.79 15.31
C VAL A 33 -9.81 -5.42 15.87
N LEU A 34 -8.95 -4.67 15.17
CA LEU A 34 -8.57 -3.32 15.57
C LEU A 34 -9.79 -2.40 15.68
N TYR A 35 -10.74 -2.50 14.75
CA TYR A 35 -11.98 -1.75 14.78
C TYR A 35 -12.78 -2.08 16.05
N PHE A 36 -12.99 -3.36 16.37
CA PHE A 36 -13.73 -3.76 17.56
C PHE A 36 -13.07 -3.29 18.87
N PHE A 37 -11.75 -3.34 18.96
CA PHE A 37 -10.98 -2.93 20.15
C PHE A 37 -10.54 -1.46 20.15
N ARG A 38 -10.95 -0.65 19.17
CA ARG A 38 -10.48 0.74 19.00
C ARG A 38 -10.55 1.62 20.27
N LYS A 39 -11.59 1.45 21.10
CA LYS A 39 -11.74 2.22 22.35
C LYS A 39 -10.71 1.80 23.40
N ASN A 40 -10.49 0.50 23.56
CA ASN A 40 -9.48 -0.03 24.46
C ASN A 40 -8.08 0.42 24.02
N LEU A 41 -7.81 0.41 22.71
CA LEU A 41 -6.54 0.87 22.13
C LEU A 41 -6.30 2.37 22.40
N GLU A 42 -7.32 3.22 22.20
CA GLU A 42 -7.26 4.65 22.51
C GLU A 42 -6.96 4.87 24.01
N THR A 43 -7.71 4.22 24.91
CA THR A 43 -7.50 4.34 26.36
C THR A 43 -6.12 3.85 26.79
N TRP A 44 -5.68 2.70 26.27
CA TRP A 44 -4.36 2.15 26.54
C TRP A 44 -3.25 3.11 26.09
N TYR A 45 -3.35 3.66 24.88
CA TYR A 45 -2.35 4.57 24.34
C TYR A 45 -2.26 5.88 25.15
N VAL A 46 -3.40 6.48 25.48
CA VAL A 46 -3.46 7.68 26.33
C VAL A 46 -2.83 7.42 27.69
N HIS A 47 -3.21 6.31 28.35
CA HIS A 47 -2.67 5.94 29.65
C HIS A 47 -1.15 5.75 29.60
N LYS A 48 -0.63 4.98 28.62
CA LYS A 48 0.81 4.76 28.46
C LYS A 48 1.60 6.03 28.13
N ASN A 49 0.98 7.00 27.44
CA ASN A 49 1.62 8.27 27.13
C ASN A 49 1.63 9.25 28.32
N GLN A 50 0.76 9.07 29.31
CA GLN A 50 0.69 9.90 30.53
C GLN A 50 1.63 9.45 31.65
N ILE A 51 2.14 8.21 31.63
CA ILE A 51 3.12 7.72 32.61
C ILE A 51 4.47 8.40 32.36
N GLN A 52 4.66 9.61 32.91
CA GLN A 52 5.81 10.47 32.58
C GLN A 52 6.99 10.34 33.55
N PHE A 53 6.80 9.87 34.79
CA PHE A 53 7.70 10.33 35.86
C PHE A 53 8.74 9.37 36.46
N LYS A 54 8.72 8.04 36.26
CA LYS A 54 9.71 7.16 36.95
C LYS A 54 10.08 5.84 36.24
N VAL A 55 9.80 5.69 34.95
CA VAL A 55 10.07 4.42 34.24
C VAL A 55 11.21 4.59 33.25
N SER A 56 12.05 3.56 33.11
CA SER A 56 13.22 3.58 32.22
C SER A 56 12.83 3.94 30.78
N LEU A 57 13.80 4.46 30.02
CA LEU A 57 13.60 4.97 28.66
C LEU A 57 12.86 3.95 27.76
N PHE A 58 13.08 2.65 27.97
CA PHE A 58 12.49 1.57 27.18
C PHE A 58 10.98 1.34 27.42
N TYR A 59 10.43 1.84 28.53
CA TYR A 59 9.00 1.68 28.83
C TYR A 59 8.11 2.77 28.20
N ARG A 60 8.70 3.81 27.61
CA ARG A 60 7.93 4.86 26.94
C ARG A 60 7.46 4.34 25.58
N ILE A 61 6.15 4.26 25.38
CA ILE A 61 5.54 3.78 24.12
C ILE A 61 6.04 4.53 22.88
N LYS A 62 6.37 5.82 23.03
CA LYS A 62 6.97 6.64 21.98
C LYS A 62 8.29 6.07 21.47
N ASN A 63 9.15 5.57 22.36
CA ASN A 63 10.45 5.02 21.97
C ASN A 63 10.28 3.71 21.20
N TRP A 64 9.27 2.90 21.55
CA TRP A 64 8.87 1.75 20.75
C TRP A 64 8.39 2.15 19.36
N PHE A 65 7.61 3.22 19.24
CA PHE A 65 7.20 3.71 17.92
C PHE A 65 8.39 4.21 17.09
N VAL A 66 9.32 4.94 17.69
CA VAL A 66 10.56 5.35 17.00
C VAL A 66 11.35 4.12 16.55
N PHE A 67 11.57 3.15 17.44
CA PHE A 67 12.30 1.93 17.15
C PHE A 67 11.66 1.12 16.02
N ILE A 68 10.35 0.82 16.12
CA ILE A 68 9.61 0.11 15.08
C ILE A 68 9.62 0.91 13.77
N GLY A 69 9.47 2.22 13.83
CA GLY A 69 9.54 3.10 12.66
C GLY A 69 10.88 3.01 11.95
N VAL A 70 12.00 3.07 12.70
CA VAL A 70 13.35 2.90 12.15
C VAL A 70 13.53 1.52 11.53
N LEU A 71 13.05 0.45 12.18
CA LEU A 71 13.10 -0.90 11.62
C LEU A 71 12.32 -1.00 10.31
N ILE A 72 11.10 -0.49 10.25
CA ILE A 72 10.30 -0.46 9.02
C ILE A 72 11.04 0.30 7.92
N TRP A 73 11.61 1.47 8.24
CA TRP A 73 12.38 2.28 7.29
C TRP A 73 13.59 1.50 6.73
N PHE A 74 14.33 0.82 7.60
CA PHE A 74 15.49 0.02 7.23
C PHE A 74 15.10 -1.17 6.35
N PHE A 75 14.12 -1.98 6.76
CA PHE A 75 13.73 -3.18 6.02
C PHE A 75 12.96 -2.87 4.75
N SER A 76 12.01 -1.94 4.77
CA SER A 76 11.16 -1.64 3.60
C SER A 76 11.91 -0.89 2.50
N TYR A 77 12.90 -0.06 2.85
CA TYR A 77 13.63 0.75 1.88
C TYR A 77 15.10 0.35 1.75
N ILE A 78 15.89 0.54 2.80
CA ILE A 78 17.36 0.39 2.73
C ILE A 78 17.76 -1.02 2.29
N SER A 79 17.21 -2.05 2.95
CA SER A 79 17.54 -3.44 2.65
C SER A 79 17.13 -3.82 1.23
N ARG A 80 15.98 -3.34 0.75
CA ARG A 80 15.50 -3.58 -0.62
C ARG A 80 16.45 -2.96 -1.64
N THR A 81 16.79 -1.68 -1.50
CA THR A 81 17.68 -1.00 -2.46
C THR A 81 19.04 -1.70 -2.55
N ILE A 82 19.60 -2.11 -1.40
CA ILE A 82 20.86 -2.89 -1.37
C ILE A 82 20.69 -4.22 -2.12
N LEU A 83 19.60 -4.95 -1.89
CA LEU A 83 19.35 -6.23 -2.55
C LEU A 83 19.10 -6.09 -4.05
N LEU A 84 18.37 -5.06 -4.48
CA LEU A 84 18.14 -4.80 -5.90
C LEU A 84 19.45 -4.44 -6.62
N GLU A 85 20.34 -3.69 -5.96
CA GLU A 85 21.64 -3.31 -6.53
C GLU A 85 22.60 -4.49 -6.62
N ILE A 86 22.73 -5.28 -5.55
CA ILE A 86 23.64 -6.44 -5.52
C ILE A 86 23.27 -7.48 -6.59
N ASN A 87 21.98 -7.63 -6.90
CA ASN A 87 21.50 -8.63 -7.86
C ASN A 87 21.22 -8.07 -9.27
N ASP A 88 21.68 -6.86 -9.57
CA ASP A 88 21.46 -6.18 -10.86
C ASP A 88 20.01 -6.27 -11.36
N TYR A 89 19.07 -5.83 -10.51
CA TYR A 89 17.65 -5.83 -10.87
C TYR A 89 17.41 -4.98 -12.12
N ILE A 90 16.64 -5.51 -13.08
CA ILE A 90 16.42 -4.84 -14.37
C ILE A 90 15.72 -3.50 -14.20
N TYR A 91 14.70 -3.43 -13.35
CA TYR A 91 13.89 -2.23 -13.14
C TYR A 91 14.49 -1.30 -12.08
N LYS A 92 15.52 -0.55 -12.44
CA LYS A 92 16.22 0.42 -11.57
C LYS A 92 15.30 1.46 -10.94
N TRP A 93 14.18 1.78 -11.59
CA TRP A 93 13.16 2.67 -11.03
C TRP A 93 12.56 2.18 -9.70
N GLU A 94 12.61 0.88 -9.40
CA GLU A 94 12.16 0.31 -8.13
C GLU A 94 13.04 0.65 -6.93
N TYR A 95 14.23 1.23 -7.17
CA TYR A 95 15.13 1.69 -6.13
C TYR A 95 14.53 2.87 -5.38
N LEU A 96 13.62 3.61 -6.03
CA LEU A 96 12.83 4.67 -5.42
C LEU A 96 11.52 4.08 -4.88
N PRO A 97 11.11 4.39 -3.65
CA PRO A 97 9.94 3.79 -3.02
C PRO A 97 8.65 4.53 -3.42
N LEU A 98 8.51 4.82 -4.71
CA LEU A 98 7.44 5.67 -5.25
C LEU A 98 6.15 4.89 -5.58
N HIS A 99 6.16 3.56 -5.42
CA HIS A 99 4.92 2.80 -5.35
C HIS A 99 4.07 3.24 -4.16
N LEU A 100 2.75 3.36 -4.37
CA LEU A 100 1.79 3.80 -3.35
C LEU A 100 2.01 3.09 -2.00
N CYS A 101 1.95 1.76 -1.97
CA CYS A 101 2.01 0.99 -0.73
C CYS A 101 3.34 1.16 0.00
N ARG A 102 4.47 1.15 -0.72
CA ARG A 102 5.81 1.39 -0.14
C ARG A 102 5.91 2.80 0.44
N LEU A 103 5.40 3.79 -0.29
CA LEU A 103 5.36 5.17 0.19
C LEU A 103 4.48 5.31 1.44
N ILE A 104 3.30 4.68 1.49
CA ILE A 104 2.44 4.69 2.69
C ILE A 104 3.15 4.06 3.88
N VAL A 105 3.85 2.93 3.70
CA VAL A 105 4.65 2.30 4.76
C VAL A 105 5.74 3.25 5.28
N LEU A 106 6.48 3.90 4.37
CA LEU A 106 7.52 4.86 4.75
C LEU A 106 6.96 6.12 5.41
N ILE A 107 5.80 6.61 4.98
CA ILE A 107 5.11 7.72 5.65
C ILE A 107 4.70 7.28 7.05
N CYS A 108 4.07 6.12 7.22
CA CYS A 108 3.71 5.58 8.54
C CYS A 108 4.94 5.47 9.47
N ALA A 109 6.04 4.90 8.97
CA ALA A 109 7.30 4.81 9.70
C ALA A 109 7.80 6.20 10.12
N SER A 110 7.79 7.16 9.19
CA SER A 110 8.20 8.55 9.46
C SER A 110 7.29 9.22 10.50
N LEU A 111 5.96 9.04 10.41
CA LEU A 111 5.02 9.54 11.41
C LEU A 111 5.27 8.96 12.79
N MET A 112 5.74 7.71 12.89
CA MET A 112 6.12 7.09 14.15
C MET A 112 7.43 7.65 14.69
N ILE A 113 8.47 7.78 13.85
CA ILE A 113 9.78 8.36 14.19
C ILE A 113 9.63 9.80 14.70
N PHE A 114 8.84 10.63 14.01
CA PHE A 114 8.65 12.03 14.36
C PHE A 114 7.49 12.28 15.34
N ASN A 115 6.88 11.21 15.89
CA ASN A 115 5.77 11.29 16.82
C ASN A 115 4.59 12.17 16.29
N ARG A 116 4.31 12.03 14.99
CA ARG A 116 3.17 12.64 14.26
C ARG A 116 2.14 11.57 13.84
N THR A 117 2.01 10.49 14.61
CA THR A 117 1.10 9.38 14.30
C THR A 117 -0.35 9.80 14.09
N ASN A 118 -0.75 10.95 14.62
CA ASN A 118 -2.09 11.47 14.43
C ASN A 118 -2.42 11.87 12.98
N TRP A 119 -1.40 12.07 12.14
CA TRP A 119 -1.53 12.38 10.71
C TRP A 119 -1.83 11.15 9.85
N ALA A 120 -1.78 9.94 10.42
CA ALA A 120 -2.08 8.69 9.70
C ALA A 120 -3.47 8.71 9.04
N LYS A 121 -4.42 9.50 9.58
CA LYS A 121 -5.74 9.70 8.99
C LYS A 121 -5.74 10.19 7.54
N TYR A 122 -4.67 10.85 7.07
CA TYR A 122 -4.59 11.32 5.68
C TYR A 122 -4.15 10.22 4.71
N ILE A 123 -3.66 9.08 5.20
CA ILE A 123 -3.14 7.98 4.40
C ILE A 123 -3.92 6.67 4.57
N VAL A 124 -4.91 6.62 5.47
CA VAL A 124 -5.74 5.41 5.67
C VAL A 124 -6.44 4.97 4.40
N ILE A 125 -7.16 5.89 3.73
CA ILE A 125 -7.93 5.55 2.53
C ILE A 125 -7.02 5.11 1.36
N PRO A 126 -5.98 5.87 0.97
CA PRO A 126 -5.10 5.43 -0.11
C PRO A 126 -4.32 4.15 0.25
N GLY A 127 -3.87 4.01 1.50
CA GLY A 127 -3.22 2.77 1.97
C GLY A 127 -4.15 1.56 1.86
N PHE A 128 -5.40 1.70 2.30
CA PHE A 128 -6.43 0.66 2.17
C PHE A 128 -6.65 0.28 0.70
N LEU A 129 -6.97 1.25 -0.17
CA LEU A 129 -7.27 0.98 -1.58
C LEU A 129 -6.07 0.36 -2.31
N GLY A 130 -4.88 0.92 -2.14
CA GLY A 130 -3.65 0.42 -2.76
C GLY A 130 -3.34 -1.01 -2.35
N SER A 131 -3.44 -1.32 -1.05
CA SER A 131 -3.13 -2.65 -0.55
C SER A 131 -4.17 -3.69 -0.91
N ILE A 132 -5.47 -3.35 -0.90
CA ILE A 132 -6.52 -4.27 -1.35
C ILE A 132 -6.34 -4.59 -2.83
N LEU A 133 -6.10 -3.59 -3.69
CA LEU A 133 -5.91 -3.83 -5.12
C LEU A 133 -4.67 -4.69 -5.39
N ALA A 134 -3.53 -4.36 -4.79
CA ALA A 134 -2.29 -5.12 -5.01
C ALA A 134 -2.38 -6.57 -4.50
N LEU A 135 -2.99 -6.81 -3.34
CA LEU A 135 -3.16 -8.16 -2.81
C LEU A 135 -4.26 -8.97 -3.53
N SER A 136 -5.23 -8.29 -4.15
CA SER A 136 -6.27 -8.97 -4.96
C SER A 136 -5.77 -9.35 -6.34
N PHE A 137 -4.87 -8.55 -6.91
CA PHE A 137 -4.28 -8.74 -8.23
C PHE A 137 -2.75 -8.76 -8.16
N PRO A 138 -2.15 -9.77 -7.50
CA PRO A 138 -0.70 -9.83 -7.33
C PRO A 138 0.00 -10.14 -8.67
N GLN A 139 0.95 -9.28 -9.06
CA GLN A 139 1.82 -9.47 -10.23
C GLN A 139 3.16 -10.07 -9.79
N ILE A 140 3.15 -11.33 -9.34
CA ILE A 140 4.33 -12.01 -8.76
C ILE A 140 4.77 -13.27 -9.53
N GLY A 141 3.97 -13.69 -10.52
CA GLY A 141 4.25 -14.86 -11.36
C GLY A 141 4.81 -14.52 -12.73
N PHE A 142 4.86 -15.53 -13.59
CA PHE A 142 5.35 -15.39 -14.97
C PHE A 142 4.58 -14.31 -15.73
N ASP A 143 5.32 -13.37 -16.31
CA ASP A 143 4.82 -12.33 -17.20
C ASP A 143 5.72 -12.29 -18.45
N ALA A 144 5.12 -12.51 -19.63
CA ALA A 144 5.86 -12.57 -20.87
C ALA A 144 6.54 -11.23 -21.22
N GLY A 145 5.94 -10.09 -20.87
CA GLY A 145 6.53 -8.78 -21.07
C GLY A 145 7.80 -8.59 -20.23
N ILE A 146 7.75 -9.00 -18.96
CA ILE A 146 8.91 -8.93 -18.05
C ILE A 146 10.05 -9.85 -18.52
N VAL A 147 9.73 -11.04 -19.03
CA VAL A 147 10.73 -11.94 -19.60
C VAL A 147 11.39 -11.32 -20.84
N MET A 148 10.60 -10.69 -21.72
CA MET A 148 11.13 -10.01 -22.90
C MET A 148 12.02 -8.81 -22.53
N ASP A 149 11.61 -8.03 -21.54
CA ASP A 149 12.42 -6.94 -20.99
C ASP A 149 13.76 -7.47 -20.46
N ASP A 150 13.77 -8.60 -19.73
CA ASP A 150 15.00 -9.19 -19.19
C ASP A 150 15.91 -9.74 -20.31
N ILE A 151 15.33 -10.37 -21.33
CA ILE A 151 16.05 -10.82 -22.55
C ILE A 151 16.76 -9.63 -23.21
N GLU A 152 16.02 -8.55 -23.45
CA GLU A 152 16.55 -7.35 -24.10
C GLU A 152 17.59 -6.65 -23.21
N PHE A 153 17.31 -6.55 -21.90
CA PHE A 153 18.24 -5.97 -20.93
C PHE A 153 19.57 -6.74 -20.91
N GLN A 154 19.53 -8.07 -20.93
CA GLN A 154 20.74 -8.91 -20.97
C GLN A 154 21.41 -8.94 -22.35
N GLY A 155 20.76 -8.44 -23.40
CA GLY A 155 21.26 -8.50 -24.78
C GLY A 155 21.21 -9.91 -25.37
N ILE A 156 20.29 -10.76 -24.89
CA ILE A 156 20.07 -12.10 -25.43
C ILE A 156 19.29 -11.97 -26.73
N LYS A 157 19.77 -12.62 -27.80
CA LYS A 157 19.07 -12.65 -29.09
C LYS A 157 18.03 -13.76 -29.08
N VAL A 158 16.77 -13.39 -29.30
CA VAL A 158 15.61 -14.30 -29.38
C VAL A 158 14.80 -13.92 -30.62
N ASP A 159 14.19 -14.91 -31.28
CA ASP A 159 13.29 -14.67 -32.42
C ASP A 159 12.06 -13.88 -31.93
N GLN A 160 11.57 -12.95 -32.75
CA GLN A 160 10.40 -12.13 -32.43
C GLN A 160 9.09 -12.95 -32.50
N ASN A 161 9.11 -14.12 -33.15
CA ASN A 161 7.95 -14.99 -33.29
C ASN A 161 7.94 -16.18 -32.31
N VAL A 162 8.69 -16.10 -31.21
CA VAL A 162 8.74 -17.17 -30.21
C VAL A 162 7.38 -17.30 -29.53
N SER A 163 6.87 -18.53 -29.47
CA SER A 163 5.61 -18.83 -28.78
C SER A 163 5.74 -18.61 -27.27
N GLU A 164 4.63 -18.33 -26.58
CA GLU A 164 4.63 -18.16 -25.12
C GLU A 164 5.18 -19.40 -24.38
N SER A 165 4.91 -20.61 -24.88
CA SER A 165 5.46 -21.85 -24.34
C SER A 165 6.99 -21.93 -24.47
N GLU A 166 7.55 -21.45 -25.57
CA GLU A 166 8.99 -21.40 -25.78
C GLU A 166 9.64 -20.31 -24.92
N LEU A 167 8.99 -19.14 -24.78
CA LEU A 167 9.43 -18.09 -23.85
C LEU A 167 9.45 -18.59 -22.41
N MET A 168 8.42 -19.34 -21.98
CA MET A 168 8.38 -19.91 -20.64
C MET A 168 9.51 -20.95 -20.43
N ASN A 169 9.79 -21.78 -21.43
CA ASN A 169 10.92 -22.72 -21.37
C ASN A 169 12.26 -21.99 -21.33
N LEU A 170 12.42 -20.92 -22.11
CA LEU A 170 13.62 -20.09 -22.10
C LEU A 170 13.79 -19.41 -20.74
N ALA A 171 12.72 -18.82 -20.19
CA ALA A 171 12.72 -18.19 -18.88
C ALA A 171 13.15 -19.17 -17.79
N LYS A 172 12.64 -20.40 -17.80
CA LYS A 172 13.05 -21.44 -16.85
C LYS A 172 14.51 -21.86 -17.02
N THR A 173 14.97 -22.06 -18.25
CA THR A 173 16.34 -22.54 -18.51
C THR A 173 17.41 -21.49 -18.27
N LYS A 174 17.08 -20.21 -18.47
CA LYS A 174 17.99 -19.07 -18.33
C LYS A 174 17.76 -18.26 -17.04
N ASN A 175 16.77 -18.62 -16.22
CA ASN A 175 16.29 -17.86 -15.07
C ASN A 175 16.01 -16.39 -15.46
N LEU A 176 15.09 -16.19 -16.40
CA LEU A 176 14.71 -14.86 -16.89
C LEU A 176 13.36 -14.44 -16.33
N GLY A 177 13.22 -13.12 -16.16
CA GLY A 177 11.99 -12.48 -15.70
C GLY A 177 11.77 -12.59 -14.18
N ILE A 178 10.52 -12.37 -13.76
CA ILE A 178 10.11 -12.42 -12.37
C ILE A 178 9.37 -13.73 -12.10
N ASN A 179 9.81 -14.46 -11.08
CA ASN A 179 9.09 -15.57 -10.49
C ASN A 179 9.27 -15.51 -8.97
N TRP A 180 8.42 -14.75 -8.29
CA TRP A 180 8.50 -14.59 -6.84
C TRP A 180 7.56 -15.60 -6.18
N ALA A 181 8.13 -16.61 -5.54
CA ALA A 181 7.41 -17.58 -4.74
C ALA A 181 7.96 -17.63 -3.30
N PRO A 182 7.43 -18.47 -2.39
CA PRO A 182 7.80 -18.45 -0.96
C PRO A 182 9.27 -18.69 -0.62
N ASP A 183 10.06 -19.22 -1.55
CA ASP A 183 11.52 -19.40 -1.44
C ASP A 183 12.31 -18.15 -1.87
N ASN A 184 11.63 -17.03 -2.11
CA ASN A 184 12.19 -15.77 -2.57
C ASN A 184 11.91 -14.62 -1.58
N TYR A 185 12.90 -13.78 -1.30
CA TYR A 185 12.77 -12.60 -0.44
C TYR A 185 11.69 -11.62 -0.91
N PHE A 186 11.60 -11.37 -2.22
CA PHE A 186 10.69 -10.38 -2.80
C PHE A 186 9.21 -10.79 -2.67
N PHE A 187 8.92 -12.10 -2.62
CA PHE A 187 7.58 -12.60 -2.32
C PHE A 187 7.11 -12.18 -0.93
N TRP A 188 7.97 -12.36 0.08
CA TRP A 188 7.65 -12.00 1.45
C TRP A 188 7.62 -10.48 1.66
N GLU A 189 8.57 -9.75 1.06
CA GLU A 189 8.55 -8.29 1.07
C GLU A 189 7.25 -7.75 0.47
N PHE A 190 6.82 -8.30 -0.67
CA PHE A 190 5.55 -7.95 -1.29
C PHE A 190 4.40 -8.13 -0.30
N ILE A 191 4.24 -9.31 0.31
CA ILE A 191 3.15 -9.55 1.26
C ILE A 191 3.25 -8.60 2.45
N PHE A 192 4.41 -8.48 3.09
CA PHE A 192 4.56 -7.68 4.31
C PHE A 192 4.36 -6.19 4.07
N SER A 193 4.92 -5.63 3.00
CA SER A 193 4.75 -4.21 2.67
C SER A 193 3.28 -3.87 2.42
N HIS A 194 2.53 -4.74 1.75
CA HIS A 194 1.11 -4.53 1.52
C HIS A 194 0.27 -4.73 2.78
N LEU A 195 0.58 -5.71 3.64
CA LEU A 195 -0.10 -5.87 4.93
C LEU A 195 0.17 -4.71 5.89
N LEU A 196 1.40 -4.20 5.92
CA LEU A 196 1.74 -3.02 6.70
C LEU A 196 1.01 -1.78 6.17
N SER A 197 1.01 -1.55 4.85
CA SER A 197 0.24 -0.45 4.23
C SER A 197 -1.27 -0.58 4.48
N LEU A 198 -1.79 -1.80 4.59
CA LEU A 198 -3.20 -2.06 4.89
C LEU A 198 -3.54 -1.79 6.37
N VAL A 199 -2.78 -2.37 7.30
CA VAL A 199 -3.16 -2.43 8.73
C VAL A 199 -2.62 -1.24 9.53
N LEU A 200 -1.38 -0.83 9.28
CA LEU A 200 -0.67 0.16 10.11
C LEU A 200 -1.36 1.55 10.11
N PRO A 201 -1.85 2.10 8.98
CA PRO A 201 -2.58 3.37 9.00
C PRO A 201 -3.84 3.33 9.89
N PHE A 202 -4.57 2.21 9.89
CA PHE A 202 -5.75 2.02 10.75
C PHE A 202 -5.34 1.95 12.22
N PHE A 203 -4.33 1.14 12.55
CA PHE A 203 -3.80 1.06 13.91
C PHE A 203 -3.43 2.45 14.46
N LEU A 204 -2.60 3.20 13.72
CA LEU A 204 -2.17 4.54 14.11
C LEU A 204 -3.35 5.52 14.24
N THR A 205 -4.36 5.37 13.40
CA THR A 205 -5.58 6.18 13.47
C THR A 205 -6.42 5.85 14.71
N PHE A 206 -6.58 4.57 15.05
CA PHE A 206 -7.39 4.15 16.19
C PHE A 206 -6.75 4.49 17.53
N ILE A 207 -5.44 4.30 17.71
CA ILE A 207 -4.76 4.66 18.97
C ILE A 207 -4.83 6.16 19.27
N ASN A 208 -4.91 7.00 18.24
CA ASN A 208 -5.01 8.46 18.39
C ASN A 208 -6.47 8.95 18.55
N GLY A 209 -7.46 8.07 18.40
CA GLY A 209 -8.86 8.34 18.69
C GLY A 209 -9.39 9.61 18.04
N LYS A 210 -9.87 10.53 18.87
CA LYS A 210 -10.45 11.82 18.40
C LYS A 210 -9.47 12.69 17.61
N ASN A 211 -8.17 12.62 17.89
CA ASN A 211 -7.16 13.45 17.21
C ASN A 211 -6.93 13.02 15.75
N SER A 212 -7.26 11.76 15.45
CA SER A 212 -7.09 11.15 14.13
C SER A 212 -8.41 10.81 13.44
N LYS A 213 -9.51 11.44 13.85
CA LYS A 213 -10.80 11.15 13.24
C LYS A 213 -10.80 11.42 11.73
N LEU A 214 -11.25 10.42 10.97
CA LEU A 214 -11.55 10.52 9.53
C LEU A 214 -12.89 11.24 9.35
N ASP A 215 -12.86 12.56 9.21
CA ASP A 215 -14.01 13.41 8.87
C ASP A 215 -13.93 13.90 7.41
N ILE A 216 -14.93 14.67 6.95
CA ILE A 216 -14.95 15.16 5.55
C ILE A 216 -13.74 16.05 5.22
N LYS A 217 -13.21 16.79 6.19
CA LYS A 217 -12.01 17.64 5.99
C LYS A 217 -10.77 16.77 5.78
N SER A 218 -10.61 15.74 6.60
CA SER A 218 -9.50 14.79 6.49
C SER A 218 -9.61 13.94 5.22
N PHE A 219 -10.84 13.59 4.81
CA PHE A 219 -11.13 12.96 3.52
C PHE A 219 -10.59 13.79 2.35
N TRP A 220 -10.98 15.06 2.24
CA TRP A 220 -10.51 15.91 1.13
C TRP A 220 -9.00 16.16 1.17
N LYS A 221 -8.40 16.26 2.37
CA LYS A 221 -6.94 16.32 2.50
C LYS A 221 -6.26 15.03 2.02
N SER A 222 -6.86 13.87 2.27
CA SER A 222 -6.37 12.57 1.79
C SER A 222 -6.49 12.47 0.26
N VAL A 223 -7.61 12.92 -0.33
CA VAL A 223 -7.79 13.02 -1.79
C VAL A 223 -6.73 13.93 -2.39
N LEU A 224 -6.57 15.14 -1.86
CA LEU A 224 -5.57 16.11 -2.35
C LEU A 224 -4.15 15.56 -2.24
N PHE A 225 -3.80 14.97 -1.09
CA PHE A 225 -2.49 14.35 -0.89
C PHE A 225 -2.22 13.26 -1.94
N THR A 226 -3.18 12.38 -2.16
CA THR A 226 -3.06 11.28 -3.14
C THR A 226 -2.95 11.81 -4.57
N PHE A 227 -3.74 12.84 -4.90
CA PHE A 227 -3.68 13.50 -6.20
C PHE A 227 -2.33 14.18 -6.45
N LEU A 228 -1.77 14.87 -5.44
CA LEU A 228 -0.45 15.49 -5.55
C LEU A 228 0.66 14.44 -5.73
N MET A 229 0.57 13.31 -5.02
CA MET A 229 1.50 12.20 -5.19
C MET A 229 1.41 11.60 -6.60
N ALA A 230 0.19 11.33 -7.09
CA ALA A 230 -0.04 10.82 -8.43
C ALA A 230 0.45 11.79 -9.52
N SER A 231 0.20 13.09 -9.35
CA SER A 231 0.68 14.13 -10.26
C SER A 231 2.21 14.16 -10.27
N PHE A 232 2.84 14.14 -9.09
CA PHE A 232 4.29 14.10 -8.98
C PHE A 232 4.89 12.89 -9.69
N THR A 233 4.35 11.67 -9.45
CA THR A 233 4.85 10.46 -10.11
C THR A 233 4.62 10.49 -11.61
N PHE A 234 3.47 10.98 -12.08
CA PHE A 234 3.17 11.11 -13.51
C PHE A 234 4.16 12.05 -14.22
N PHE A 235 4.37 13.25 -13.68
CA PHE A 235 5.31 14.21 -14.28
C PHE A 235 6.76 13.75 -14.16
N LEU A 236 7.13 13.07 -13.07
CA LEU A 236 8.46 12.49 -12.92
C LEU A 236 8.71 11.39 -13.96
N SER A 237 7.76 10.45 -14.15
CA SER A 237 7.83 9.43 -15.20
C SER A 237 7.97 10.07 -16.58
N TRP A 238 7.18 11.09 -16.87
CA TRP A 238 7.25 11.82 -18.15
C TRP A 238 8.62 12.49 -18.39
N ILE A 239 9.18 13.16 -17.37
CA ILE A 239 10.51 13.80 -17.48
C ILE A 239 11.57 12.74 -17.75
N ILE A 240 11.55 11.63 -17.00
CA ILE A 240 12.53 10.55 -17.14
C ILE A 240 12.43 9.91 -18.53
N GLU A 241 11.22 9.63 -19.01
CA GLU A 241 11.00 9.10 -20.36
C GLU A 241 11.58 10.03 -21.42
N LYS A 242 11.33 11.35 -21.32
CA LYS A 242 11.88 12.33 -22.28
C LYS A 242 13.40 12.39 -22.25
N ILE A 243 14.03 12.22 -21.09
CA ILE A 243 15.50 12.15 -20.98
C ILE A 243 16.03 10.89 -21.68
N ILE A 244 15.38 9.74 -21.49
CA ILE A 244 15.85 8.46 -22.01
C ILE A 244 15.59 8.32 -23.51
N GLU A 245 14.45 8.79 -24.02
CA GLU A 245 14.15 8.78 -25.46
C GLU A 245 15.27 9.44 -26.27
N ASN A 246 15.90 10.49 -25.73
CA ASN A 246 17.00 11.20 -26.36
C ASN A 246 18.33 10.42 -26.37
N GLN A 247 18.50 9.41 -25.51
CA GLN A 247 19.73 8.63 -25.38
C GLN A 247 19.76 7.39 -26.27
N GLY A 248 18.60 6.87 -26.68
CA GLY A 248 18.50 5.74 -27.62
C GLY A 248 18.87 4.36 -27.07
N ASP A 249 19.27 4.23 -25.80
CA ASP A 249 19.61 2.95 -25.18
C ASP A 249 18.35 2.24 -24.63
N ASN A 250 18.02 1.08 -25.20
CA ASN A 250 16.87 0.29 -24.76
C ASN A 250 17.03 -0.27 -23.34
N ARG A 251 18.26 -0.54 -22.87
CA ARG A 251 18.47 -0.97 -21.48
C ARG A 251 18.07 0.11 -20.50
N LEU A 252 18.38 1.36 -20.82
CA LEU A 252 17.96 2.51 -20.01
C LEU A 252 16.44 2.72 -20.07
N LYS A 253 15.81 2.48 -21.22
CA LYS A 253 14.34 2.49 -21.33
C LYS A 253 13.72 1.47 -20.39
N ILE A 254 14.16 0.21 -20.43
CA ILE A 254 13.64 -0.85 -19.55
C ILE A 254 13.90 -0.51 -18.08
N ALA A 255 15.13 -0.12 -17.76
CA ALA A 255 15.55 0.16 -16.39
C ALA A 255 14.75 1.26 -15.70
N TRP A 256 14.30 2.24 -16.46
CA TRP A 256 13.64 3.43 -15.95
C TRP A 256 12.21 3.61 -16.47
N ASN A 257 11.63 2.59 -17.11
CA ASN A 257 10.21 2.54 -17.45
C ASN A 257 9.37 2.29 -16.18
N GLY A 258 9.34 3.31 -15.32
CA GLY A 258 8.71 3.25 -14.02
C GLY A 258 7.20 3.38 -14.12
N ASN A 259 6.49 2.34 -13.67
CA ASN A 259 5.04 2.36 -13.53
C ASN A 259 4.60 2.76 -12.11
N TRP A 260 5.21 3.82 -11.57
CA TRP A 260 4.88 4.30 -10.23
C TRP A 260 3.41 4.70 -10.17
N PHE A 261 2.70 4.18 -9.17
CA PHE A 261 1.27 4.50 -9.00
C PHE A 261 0.38 4.12 -10.20
N TYR A 262 0.85 3.22 -11.07
CA TYR A 262 0.26 2.94 -12.39
C TYR A 262 0.19 4.15 -13.34
N MET A 263 1.06 5.15 -13.11
CA MET A 263 1.13 6.41 -13.87
C MET A 263 2.21 6.39 -14.96
N GLY A 264 2.90 5.26 -15.16
CA GLY A 264 3.87 5.09 -16.25
C GLY A 264 3.21 4.84 -17.61
N LYS A 265 4.02 4.61 -18.64
CA LYS A 265 3.56 4.44 -20.03
C LYS A 265 2.62 3.25 -20.19
N ASP A 266 3.00 2.11 -19.62
CA ASP A 266 2.23 0.86 -19.67
C ASP A 266 0.99 0.91 -18.79
N GLY A 267 1.04 1.71 -17.73
CA GLY A 267 -0.09 2.04 -16.86
C GLY A 267 -0.79 0.81 -16.28
N GLN A 268 -2.13 0.74 -16.36
CA GLN A 268 -2.91 -0.37 -15.79
C GLN A 268 -3.58 -1.20 -16.91
N PRO A 269 -3.07 -2.40 -17.23
CA PRO A 269 -3.58 -3.21 -18.35
C PRO A 269 -5.06 -3.59 -18.23
N THR A 270 -5.58 -3.75 -17.01
CA THR A 270 -6.96 -4.21 -16.77
C THR A 270 -8.05 -3.28 -17.34
N ILE A 271 -7.75 -1.99 -17.57
CA ILE A 271 -8.69 -1.01 -18.13
C ILE A 271 -8.36 -0.67 -19.60
N GLY A 272 -7.52 -1.48 -20.26
CA GLY A 272 -7.19 -1.35 -21.68
C GLY A 272 -6.47 -0.05 -22.02
N GLU A 273 -6.75 0.51 -23.21
CA GLU A 273 -6.12 1.75 -23.70
C GLU A 273 -6.35 2.96 -22.79
N LEU A 274 -7.45 3.01 -22.04
CA LEU A 274 -7.72 4.06 -21.06
C LEU A 274 -6.79 3.98 -19.84
N GLY A 275 -6.17 2.82 -19.62
CA GLY A 275 -5.17 2.61 -18.60
C GLY A 275 -3.76 2.93 -19.01
N LYS A 276 -3.53 3.31 -20.27
CA LYS A 276 -2.22 3.67 -20.78
C LYS A 276 -2.04 5.19 -20.79
N TRP A 277 -0.80 5.63 -20.86
CA TRP A 277 -0.48 7.05 -20.96
C TRP A 277 -1.05 7.67 -22.25
N PRO A 278 -1.53 8.93 -22.23
CA PRO A 278 -1.66 9.84 -21.09
C PRO A 278 -2.99 9.70 -20.33
N TRP A 279 -3.87 8.81 -20.77
CA TRP A 279 -5.24 8.67 -20.25
C TRP A 279 -5.31 8.05 -18.86
N ASN A 280 -4.31 7.25 -18.50
CA ASN A 280 -4.19 6.65 -17.17
C ASN A 280 -4.33 7.69 -16.04
N PHE A 281 -3.74 8.88 -16.18
CA PHE A 281 -3.82 9.91 -15.14
C PHE A 281 -5.25 10.40 -14.86
N PRO A 282 -6.01 10.97 -15.83
CA PRO A 282 -7.39 11.40 -15.58
C PRO A 282 -8.31 10.21 -15.25
N VAL A 283 -8.16 9.07 -15.91
CA VAL A 283 -9.03 7.89 -15.71
C VAL A 283 -8.85 7.31 -14.31
N LEU A 284 -7.61 7.02 -13.91
CA LEU A 284 -7.33 6.50 -12.56
C LEU A 284 -7.69 7.53 -11.49
N THR A 285 -7.50 8.83 -11.74
CA THR A 285 -7.93 9.87 -10.79
C THR A 285 -9.44 9.81 -10.51
N ILE A 286 -10.26 9.64 -11.56
CA ILE A 286 -11.73 9.51 -11.42
C ILE A 286 -12.08 8.22 -10.67
N ILE A 287 -11.49 7.09 -11.07
CA ILE A 287 -11.73 5.78 -10.43
C ILE A 287 -11.38 5.83 -8.94
N PHE A 288 -10.18 6.34 -8.61
CA PHE A 288 -9.75 6.48 -7.23
C PHE A 288 -10.63 7.43 -6.44
N LEU A 289 -11.07 8.56 -7.01
CA LEU A 289 -11.99 9.47 -6.33
C LEU A 289 -13.31 8.78 -5.96
N PHE A 290 -13.87 7.99 -6.88
CA PHE A 290 -15.08 7.21 -6.61
C PHE A 290 -14.85 6.15 -5.53
N ALA A 291 -13.75 5.40 -5.61
CA ALA A 291 -13.36 4.42 -4.60
C ALA A 291 -13.15 5.06 -3.20
N PHE A 292 -12.57 6.26 -3.14
CA PHE A 292 -12.43 7.05 -1.92
C PHE A 292 -13.80 7.32 -1.29
N PHE A 293 -14.79 7.76 -2.07
CA PHE A 293 -16.15 7.98 -1.57
C PHE A 293 -16.79 6.68 -1.04
N ILE A 294 -16.63 5.55 -1.74
CA ILE A 294 -17.13 4.24 -1.28
C ILE A 294 -16.57 3.90 0.09
N VAL A 295 -15.24 4.01 0.27
CA VAL A 295 -14.59 3.72 1.55
C VAL A 295 -15.08 4.66 2.65
N PHE A 296 -15.21 5.96 2.33
CA PHE A 296 -15.70 6.95 3.29
C PHE A 296 -17.15 6.68 3.73
N PHE A 297 -18.05 6.38 2.79
CA PHE A 297 -19.44 6.03 3.12
C PHE A 297 -19.56 4.72 3.87
N THR A 298 -18.77 3.70 3.51
CA THR A 298 -18.69 2.43 4.24
C THR A 298 -18.27 2.67 5.69
N LYS A 299 -17.25 3.50 5.90
CA LYS A 299 -16.83 3.92 7.25
C LYS A 299 -17.96 4.62 8.01
N MET A 300 -18.73 5.52 7.37
CA MET A 300 -19.86 6.19 8.03
C MET A 300 -20.99 5.21 8.39
N PHE A 301 -21.24 4.23 7.53
CA PHE A 301 -22.18 3.15 7.83
C PHE A 301 -21.74 2.34 9.05
N LEU A 302 -20.46 1.95 9.12
CA LEU A 302 -19.91 1.29 10.32
C LEU A 302 -20.01 2.17 11.57
N GLU A 303 -19.81 3.49 11.46
CA GLU A 303 -20.00 4.42 12.57
C GLU A 303 -21.45 4.56 13.04
N LYS A 304 -22.43 4.35 12.15
CA LYS A 304 -23.85 4.30 12.50
C LYS A 304 -24.15 3.08 13.35
N LEU A 305 -23.62 1.92 12.97
CA LEU A 305 -23.76 0.67 13.72
C LEU A 305 -23.08 0.76 15.09
N ASN A 306 -21.87 1.35 15.17
CA ASN A 306 -21.17 1.66 16.42
C ASN A 306 -21.06 0.47 17.40
N PHE A 307 -20.58 -0.66 16.90
CA PHE A 307 -20.17 -1.81 17.72
C PHE A 307 -18.78 -1.60 18.30
N TYR A 308 -18.50 -2.08 19.52
CA TYR A 308 -17.16 -2.16 20.09
C TYR A 308 -17.12 -3.20 21.22
N LEU A 309 -15.93 -3.76 21.44
CA LEU A 309 -15.64 -4.65 22.56
C LEU A 309 -15.06 -3.84 23.72
N LEU A 310 -15.41 -4.21 24.94
CA LEU A 310 -14.77 -3.75 26.17
C LEU A 310 -14.19 -4.94 26.93
N ILE A 311 -13.09 -4.73 27.64
CA ILE A 311 -12.54 -5.73 28.55
C ILE A 311 -12.87 -5.24 29.96
N VAL A 312 -13.76 -5.94 30.65
CA VAL A 312 -14.23 -5.61 32.00
C VAL A 312 -14.00 -6.84 32.87
N ASN A 313 -13.18 -6.73 33.91
CA ASN A 313 -12.85 -7.84 34.82
C ASN A 313 -12.42 -9.12 34.07
N SER A 314 -11.52 -8.97 33.10
CA SER A 314 -11.00 -10.06 32.23
C SER A 314 -12.05 -10.76 31.35
N LYS A 315 -13.29 -10.24 31.28
CA LYS A 315 -14.33 -10.71 30.35
C LYS A 315 -14.48 -9.73 29.19
N ILE A 316 -14.75 -10.29 28.01
CA ILE A 316 -15.02 -9.51 26.79
C ILE A 316 -16.53 -9.22 26.74
N GLU A 317 -16.90 -7.94 26.78
CA GLU A 317 -18.28 -7.49 26.61
C GLU A 317 -18.49 -6.83 25.25
N ILE A 318 -19.46 -7.31 24.48
CA ILE A 318 -19.90 -6.65 23.24
C ILE A 318 -20.87 -5.52 23.60
N LYS A 319 -20.56 -4.29 23.19
CA LYS A 319 -21.47 -3.15 23.31
C LYS A 319 -21.93 -2.71 21.93
N HIS A 320 -23.25 -2.60 21.77
CA HIS A 320 -23.91 -2.03 20.59
C HIS A 320 -24.69 -0.80 21.03
N LYS A 321 -24.37 0.36 20.45
CA LYS A 321 -25.11 1.60 20.68
C LYS A 321 -25.28 2.35 19.36
N PRO A 322 -26.31 2.00 18.56
CA PRO A 322 -26.48 2.57 17.24
C PRO A 322 -26.66 4.08 17.34
N LYS A 323 -26.20 4.80 16.30
CA LYS A 323 -26.32 6.26 16.19
C LYS A 323 -27.34 6.60 15.11
N SER A 324 -28.07 7.69 15.31
CA SER A 324 -28.88 8.28 14.25
C SER A 324 -27.99 8.80 13.12
N TRP A 325 -28.50 8.79 11.88
CA TRP A 325 -27.78 9.34 10.72
C TRP A 325 -27.41 10.81 10.96
N LYS A 326 -28.34 11.62 11.50
CA LYS A 326 -28.08 13.01 11.89
C LYS A 326 -26.83 13.16 12.76
N ARG A 327 -26.63 12.25 13.73
CA ARG A 327 -25.45 12.24 14.61
C ARG A 327 -24.18 11.82 13.88
N VAL A 328 -24.25 10.83 12.99
CA VAL A 328 -23.09 10.38 12.20
C VAL A 328 -22.65 11.46 11.22
N LEU A 329 -23.60 12.05 10.48
CA LEU A 329 -23.33 13.11 9.52
C LEU A 329 -22.75 14.36 10.21
N SER A 330 -23.31 14.78 11.35
CA SER A 330 -22.77 15.90 12.13
C SER A 330 -21.38 15.61 12.70
N GLN A 331 -21.14 14.38 13.17
CA GLN A 331 -19.84 13.93 13.63
C GLN A 331 -18.77 13.95 12.52
N ASN A 332 -19.15 13.82 11.26
CA ASN A 332 -18.25 13.88 10.11
C ASN A 332 -18.16 15.28 9.47
N ASN A 333 -18.66 16.32 10.16
CA ASN A 333 -18.59 17.72 9.74
C ASN A 333 -19.28 18.00 8.39
N LEU A 334 -20.33 17.25 8.04
CA LEU A 334 -21.16 17.55 6.87
C LEU A 334 -22.04 18.78 7.14
N SER A 335 -22.30 19.58 6.09
CA SER A 335 -23.10 20.81 6.23
C SER A 335 -24.55 20.51 6.62
N GLN A 336 -25.20 21.42 7.34
CA GLN A 336 -26.60 21.27 7.74
C GLN A 336 -27.55 21.10 6.54
N LYS A 337 -27.22 21.69 5.37
CA LYS A 337 -27.95 21.50 4.12
C LYS A 337 -27.93 20.03 3.68
N TRP A 338 -26.75 19.42 3.64
CA TRP A 338 -26.60 18.00 3.30
C TRP A 338 -27.25 17.08 4.33
N ILE A 339 -27.14 17.40 5.61
CA ILE A 339 -27.82 16.64 6.68
C ILE A 339 -29.32 16.65 6.45
N LYS A 340 -29.93 17.82 6.23
CA LYS A 340 -31.38 17.94 5.97
C LYS A 340 -31.80 17.17 4.72
N LEU A 341 -30.99 17.15 3.66
CA LEU A 341 -31.27 16.40 2.42
C LEU A 341 -31.23 14.89 2.65
N LEU A 342 -30.22 14.39 3.35
CA LEU A 342 -29.98 12.95 3.55
C LEU A 342 -30.86 12.31 4.64
N THR A 343 -31.53 13.12 5.48
CA THR A 343 -32.39 12.61 6.57
C THR A 343 -33.86 13.01 6.40
N LYS A 344 -34.28 13.36 5.19
CA LYS A 344 -35.66 13.81 4.91
C LYS A 344 -36.65 12.66 4.62
N SER A 345 -36.24 11.41 4.81
CA SER A 345 -37.10 10.23 4.89
C SER A 345 -37.24 9.78 6.34
#